data_AF-A0AAJ7E7N5-F1
#
_entry.id   AF-A0AAJ7E7N5-F1
#
_cell.length_a   1.000
_cell.length_b   1.000
_cell.length_c   1.000
_cell.angle_alpha   90.00
_cell.angle_beta   90.00
_cell.angle_gamma   90.00
#
_symmetry.space_group_name_H-M   'P 1'
#
loop_
_entity.id
_entity.type
_entity.pdbx_description
1 polymer ?
#
loop_
_entity_poly.entity_id
_entity_poly.type
_entity_poly.pdbx_seq_one_letter_code
_entity_poly.pdbx_strand_id
1 'polypeptide(L)'
;MACSVSDTPALKDLPKVANDLKSQLESFNTGCLRDVDTNEKIVLPSAEDIAQEKQHTALLQDLEKFQPSVLRKTDTVEKVVLPNALDVAAEKTQKSLFDGIEKFDASRLKHTETQEKNPLPDKDAIEAEKEKNKFLNGIENFDPAKLKHTETCEKNPLPTKDIIEQEKTA
;
A
#
# COMPACT_ATOMS: atom_id res chain seq x y z
N MET A 1 -51.18 52.04 19.64
CA MET A 1 -50.05 52.81 20.20
C MET A 1 -49.25 53.35 19.03
N ALA A 2 -49.30 54.66 18.82
CA ALA A 2 -48.47 55.33 17.83
C ALA A 2 -47.05 55.44 18.38
N CYS A 3 -46.09 54.76 17.76
CA CYS A 3 -44.68 55.06 17.98
C CYS A 3 -44.34 56.34 17.21
N SER A 4 -44.03 57.34 18.00
CA SER A 4 -43.50 58.66 17.68
C SER A 4 -42.31 58.59 16.73
N VAL A 5 -42.44 59.36 15.65
CA VAL A 5 -41.38 59.77 14.71
C VAL A 5 -40.14 60.25 15.47
N SER A 6 -39.01 59.59 15.24
CA SER A 6 -37.70 60.17 15.53
C SER A 6 -37.39 61.22 14.47
N ASP A 7 -36.98 62.40 14.94
CA ASP A 7 -36.70 63.61 14.18
C ASP A 7 -35.96 63.35 12.86
N THR A 8 -36.66 63.52 11.73
CA THR A 8 -36.03 63.70 10.43
C THR A 8 -35.27 65.03 10.46
N PRO A 9 -33.97 65.07 10.15
CA PRO A 9 -33.20 66.31 10.20
C PRO A 9 -33.86 67.37 9.32
N ALA A 10 -34.09 68.57 9.89
CA ALA A 10 -34.72 69.65 9.16
C ALA A 10 -33.82 70.06 7.98
N LEU A 11 -34.41 70.53 6.89
CA LEU A 11 -33.71 70.83 5.63
C LEU A 11 -32.54 71.82 5.78
N LYS A 12 -32.56 72.63 6.85
CA LYS A 12 -31.50 73.58 7.24
C LYS A 12 -30.26 72.92 7.85
N ASP A 13 -30.40 71.70 8.39
CA ASP A 13 -29.37 70.97 9.13
C ASP A 13 -28.65 69.94 8.25
N LEU A 14 -29.09 69.74 6.99
CA LEU A 14 -28.37 68.91 6.02
C LEU A 14 -27.16 69.68 5.44
N PRO A 15 -26.02 69.01 5.24
CA PRO A 15 -24.87 69.62 4.59
C PRO A 15 -25.28 70.10 3.19
N LYS A 16 -25.09 71.40 2.93
CA LYS A 16 -25.39 71.98 1.61
C LYS A 16 -24.37 71.43 0.61
N VAL A 17 -24.88 70.83 -0.46
CA VAL A 17 -24.07 70.42 -1.61
C VAL A 17 -23.29 71.63 -2.11
N ALA A 18 -21.98 71.47 -2.30
CA ALA A 18 -21.13 72.54 -2.82
C ALA A 18 -21.72 73.07 -4.13
N ASN A 19 -21.76 74.39 -4.29
CA ASN A 19 -22.40 75.02 -5.45
C ASN A 19 -21.87 74.50 -6.79
N ASP A 20 -20.59 74.11 -6.85
CA ASP A 20 -19.96 73.53 -8.04
C ASP A 20 -20.56 72.17 -8.41
N LEU A 21 -20.67 71.24 -7.45
CA LEU A 21 -21.28 69.93 -7.67
C LEU A 21 -22.77 70.04 -8.04
N LYS A 22 -23.49 70.98 -7.42
CA LYS A 22 -24.88 71.27 -7.77
C LYS A 22 -25.00 71.76 -9.22
N SER A 23 -24.13 72.67 -9.65
CA SER A 23 -24.07 73.16 -11.03
C SER A 23 -23.73 72.05 -12.03
N GLN A 24 -22.78 71.16 -11.68
CA GLN A 24 -22.41 70.00 -12.52
C GLN A 24 -23.57 69.01 -12.66
N LEU A 25 -24.35 68.75 -11.61
CA LEU A 25 -25.54 67.89 -11.66
C LEU A 25 -26.68 68.53 -12.46
N GLU A 26 -26.91 69.83 -12.30
CA GLU A 26 -27.93 70.58 -13.07
C GLU A 26 -27.59 70.67 -14.56
N SER A 27 -26.30 70.72 -14.90
CA SER A 27 -25.80 70.70 -16.29
C SER A 27 -25.43 69.31 -16.79
N PHE A 28 -25.65 68.25 -15.99
CA PHE A 28 -25.26 66.89 -16.35
C PHE A 28 -26.09 66.40 -17.53
N ASN A 29 -25.43 66.13 -18.65
CA ASN A 29 -26.07 65.59 -19.83
C ASN A 29 -26.08 64.07 -19.77
N THR A 30 -27.26 63.47 -19.58
CA THR A 30 -27.44 62.01 -19.60
C THR A 30 -27.11 61.38 -20.94
N GLY A 31 -27.09 62.15 -22.03
CA GLY A 31 -26.61 61.72 -23.35
C GLY A 31 -25.08 61.59 -23.45
N CYS A 32 -24.33 62.01 -22.43
CA CYS A 32 -22.90 61.72 -22.30
C CYS A 32 -22.62 60.39 -21.59
N LEU A 33 -23.65 59.71 -21.07
CA LEU A 33 -23.51 58.34 -20.61
C LEU A 33 -23.24 57.46 -21.83
N ARG A 34 -22.30 56.53 -21.69
CA ARG A 34 -22.05 55.55 -22.75
C ARG A 34 -23.25 54.63 -22.85
N ASP A 35 -23.80 54.50 -24.07
CA ASP A 35 -24.76 53.44 -24.35
C ASP A 35 -24.09 52.08 -24.13
N VAL A 36 -24.70 51.26 -23.28
CA VAL A 36 -24.27 49.88 -23.04
C VAL A 36 -25.39 48.98 -23.54
N ASP A 37 -25.09 48.20 -24.56
CA ASP A 37 -26.04 47.29 -25.19
C ASP A 37 -26.25 46.06 -24.28
N THR A 38 -27.47 45.85 -23.77
CA THR A 38 -27.81 44.69 -22.93
C THR A 38 -28.19 43.51 -23.80
N ASN A 39 -27.26 42.57 -24.01
CA ASN A 39 -27.53 41.33 -24.75
C ASN A 39 -28.22 40.28 -23.83
N GLU A 40 -29.51 40.01 -24.03
CA GLU A 40 -30.16 38.79 -23.51
C GLU A 40 -29.62 37.57 -24.28
N LYS A 41 -28.99 36.63 -23.56
CA LYS A 41 -28.46 35.38 -24.12
C LYS A 41 -29.59 34.35 -24.39
N ILE A 42 -30.55 34.68 -25.25
CA ILE A 42 -31.48 33.68 -25.80
C ILE A 42 -30.77 33.05 -27.01
N VAL A 43 -29.98 31.99 -26.76
CA VAL A 43 -29.33 31.23 -27.83
C VAL A 43 -30.33 30.22 -28.36
N LEU A 44 -30.69 30.33 -29.64
CA LEU A 44 -31.51 29.34 -30.32
C LEU A 44 -30.72 28.03 -30.48
N PRO A 45 -31.38 26.86 -30.43
CA PRO A 45 -30.72 25.59 -30.73
C PRO A 45 -29.97 25.67 -32.06
N SER A 46 -28.75 25.14 -32.08
CA SER A 46 -27.95 25.11 -33.30
C SER A 46 -28.55 24.13 -34.32
N ALA A 47 -28.14 24.26 -35.58
CA ALA A 47 -28.52 23.31 -36.62
C ALA A 47 -28.07 21.87 -36.30
N GLU A 48 -26.95 21.73 -35.57
CA GLU A 48 -26.45 20.45 -35.10
C GLU A 48 -27.35 19.85 -34.01
N ASP A 49 -27.79 20.67 -33.05
CA ASP A 49 -28.69 20.21 -31.98
C ASP A 49 -30.01 19.65 -32.55
N ILE A 50 -30.58 20.34 -33.55
CA ILE A 50 -31.80 19.91 -34.23
C ILE A 50 -31.56 18.63 -35.05
N ALA A 51 -30.39 18.49 -35.67
CA ALA A 51 -30.04 17.29 -36.44
C ALA A 51 -29.90 16.07 -35.52
N GLN A 52 -29.23 16.23 -34.38
CA GLN A 52 -29.08 15.19 -33.37
C GLN A 52 -30.42 14.79 -32.76
N GLU A 53 -31.27 15.76 -32.42
CA GLU A 53 -32.61 15.49 -31.88
C GLU A 53 -33.48 14.71 -32.89
N LYS A 54 -33.40 15.04 -34.17
CA LYS A 54 -34.08 14.29 -35.24
C LYS A 54 -33.57 12.86 -35.34
N GLN A 55 -32.26 12.64 -35.29
CA GLN A 55 -31.68 11.30 -35.32
C GLN A 55 -32.09 10.48 -34.09
N HIS A 56 -32.04 11.07 -32.90
CA HIS A 56 -32.45 10.42 -31.66
C HIS A 56 -33.94 10.05 -31.68
N THR A 57 -34.79 10.97 -32.14
CA THR A 57 -36.24 10.73 -32.28
C THR A 57 -36.54 9.61 -33.28
N ALA A 58 -35.84 9.59 -34.42
CA ALA A 58 -35.99 8.53 -35.42
C ALA A 58 -35.62 7.15 -34.84
N LEU A 59 -34.49 7.06 -34.12
CA LEU A 59 -34.07 5.82 -33.47
C LEU A 59 -35.10 5.32 -32.44
N LEU A 60 -35.66 6.22 -31.63
CA LEU A 60 -36.69 5.87 -30.66
C LEU A 60 -37.95 5.32 -31.34
N GLN A 61 -38.38 5.94 -32.45
CA GLN A 61 -39.54 5.45 -33.22
C GLN A 61 -39.28 4.08 -33.86
N ASP A 62 -38.06 3.83 -34.34
CA ASP A 62 -37.68 2.54 -34.90
C ASP A 62 -37.67 1.44 -33.83
N LEU A 63 -37.18 1.75 -32.62
CA LEU A 63 -37.22 0.84 -31.48
C LEU A 63 -38.65 0.59 -30.99
N GLU A 64 -39.51 1.60 -30.98
CA GLU A 64 -40.93 1.46 -30.58
C GLU A 64 -41.69 0.54 -31.55
N LYS A 65 -41.40 0.67 -32.85
CA LYS A 65 -42.03 -0.16 -33.90
C LYS A 65 -41.35 -1.51 -34.07
N PHE A 66 -40.24 -1.76 -33.39
CA PHE A 66 -39.47 -2.98 -33.53
C PHE A 66 -40.32 -4.20 -33.14
N GLN A 67 -40.40 -5.17 -34.05
CA GLN A 67 -41.12 -6.42 -33.84
C GLN A 67 -40.14 -7.51 -33.45
N PRO A 68 -40.15 -8.01 -32.19
CA PRO A 68 -39.25 -9.07 -31.76
C PRO A 68 -39.36 -10.36 -32.57
N SER A 69 -40.48 -10.56 -33.29
CA SER A 69 -40.72 -11.71 -34.17
C SER A 69 -39.80 -11.75 -35.40
N VAL A 70 -39.16 -10.64 -35.78
CA VAL A 70 -38.18 -10.61 -36.88
C VAL A 70 -36.80 -11.10 -36.43
N LEU A 71 -36.57 -11.23 -35.12
CA LEU A 71 -35.33 -11.81 -34.61
C LEU A 71 -35.26 -13.28 -34.99
N ARG A 72 -34.08 -13.72 -35.42
CA ARG A 72 -33.83 -15.14 -35.65
C ARG A 72 -34.01 -15.89 -34.33
N LYS A 73 -34.87 -16.91 -34.33
CA LYS A 73 -34.97 -17.83 -33.20
C LYS A 73 -33.65 -18.60 -33.10
N THR A 74 -33.08 -18.59 -31.91
CA THR A 74 -31.91 -19.39 -31.57
C THR A 74 -32.34 -20.32 -30.45
N ASP A 75 -32.19 -21.63 -30.67
CA ASP A 75 -32.45 -22.62 -29.64
C ASP A 75 -31.32 -22.56 -28.61
N THR A 76 -31.63 -22.09 -27.40
CA THR A 76 -30.68 -22.08 -26.29
C THR A 76 -30.65 -23.47 -25.66
N VAL A 77 -29.57 -24.22 -25.89
CA VAL A 77 -29.32 -25.48 -25.17
C VAL A 77 -28.80 -25.14 -23.77
N GLU A 78 -29.68 -25.15 -22.77
CA GLU A 78 -29.26 -25.12 -21.37
C GLU A 78 -28.62 -26.49 -21.04
N LYS A 79 -27.30 -26.51 -20.83
CA LYS A 79 -26.60 -27.71 -20.35
C LYS A 79 -26.90 -27.94 -18.88
N VAL A 80 -28.11 -28.40 -18.56
CA VAL A 80 -28.40 -29.02 -17.27
C VAL A 80 -27.85 -30.45 -17.32
N VAL A 81 -26.54 -30.59 -17.09
CA VAL A 81 -25.95 -31.92 -16.88
C VAL A 81 -26.30 -32.33 -15.45
N LEU A 82 -27.10 -33.38 -15.32
CA LEU A 82 -27.34 -34.01 -14.03
C LEU A 82 -26.01 -34.55 -13.48
N PRO A 83 -25.78 -34.48 -12.16
CA PRO A 83 -24.62 -35.10 -11.54
C PRO A 83 -24.53 -36.56 -12.00
N ASN A 84 -23.37 -36.97 -12.49
CA ASN A 84 -23.16 -38.34 -12.92
C ASN A 84 -22.94 -39.25 -11.69
N ALA A 85 -22.91 -40.57 -11.91
CA ALA A 85 -22.74 -41.53 -10.82
C ALA A 85 -21.42 -41.35 -10.03
N LEU A 86 -20.37 -40.84 -10.68
CA LEU A 86 -19.07 -40.55 -10.05
C LEU A 86 -19.18 -39.33 -9.13
N ASP A 87 -19.89 -38.28 -9.56
CA ASP A 87 -20.12 -37.08 -8.74
C ASP A 87 -20.88 -37.42 -7.45
N VAL A 88 -21.94 -38.22 -7.55
CA VAL A 88 -22.75 -38.66 -6.39
C VAL A 88 -21.95 -39.58 -5.46
N ALA A 89 -21.10 -40.46 -6.01
CA ALA A 89 -20.26 -41.34 -5.21
C ALA A 89 -19.17 -40.55 -4.45
N ALA A 90 -18.57 -39.55 -5.10
CA ALA A 90 -17.60 -38.66 -4.47
C ALA A 90 -18.24 -37.86 -3.33
N GLU A 91 -19.43 -37.28 -3.55
CA GLU A 91 -20.15 -36.53 -2.53
C GLU A 91 -20.55 -37.41 -1.33
N LYS A 92 -21.03 -38.64 -1.58
CA LYS A 92 -21.34 -39.59 -0.50
C LYS A 92 -20.11 -39.96 0.33
N THR A 93 -18.96 -40.10 -0.32
CA THR A 93 -17.69 -40.40 0.36
C THR A 93 -17.24 -39.23 1.23
N GLN A 94 -17.29 -38.01 0.70
CA GLN A 94 -16.95 -36.80 1.46
C GLN A 94 -17.88 -36.61 2.65
N LYS A 95 -19.19 -36.75 2.44
CA LYS A 95 -20.18 -36.66 3.51
C LYS A 95 -19.93 -37.68 4.62
N SER A 96 -19.62 -38.93 4.26
CA SER A 96 -19.28 -39.96 5.26
C SER A 96 -18.00 -39.62 6.05
N LEU A 97 -17.02 -38.97 5.41
CA LEU A 97 -15.80 -38.53 6.08
C LEU A 97 -16.11 -37.41 7.08
N PHE A 98 -16.89 -36.40 6.67
CA PHE A 98 -17.30 -35.30 7.53
C PHE A 98 -18.11 -35.79 8.73
N ASP A 99 -19.10 -36.66 8.50
CA ASP A 99 -19.90 -37.26 9.59
C ASP A 99 -19.01 -38.04 10.58
N GLY A 100 -17.97 -38.71 10.07
CA GLY A 100 -17.01 -39.45 10.90
C GLY A 100 -16.12 -38.54 11.75
N ILE A 101 -15.72 -37.38 11.21
CA ILE A 101 -14.92 -36.37 11.92
C ILE A 101 -15.79 -35.63 12.94
N GLU A 102 -17.00 -35.24 12.59
CA GLU A 102 -17.92 -34.53 13.49
C GLU A 102 -18.27 -35.37 14.72
N LYS A 103 -18.45 -36.68 14.52
CA LYS A 103 -18.75 -37.65 15.59
C LYS A 103 -17.50 -38.27 16.20
N PHE A 104 -16.30 -37.78 15.84
CA PHE A 104 -15.06 -38.35 16.32
C PHE A 104 -14.87 -38.03 17.81
N ASP A 105 -14.92 -39.08 18.63
CA ASP A 105 -14.64 -38.97 20.05
C ASP A 105 -13.12 -38.93 20.31
N ALA A 106 -12.62 -37.73 20.60
CA ALA A 106 -11.23 -37.48 20.92
C ALA A 106 -10.74 -38.21 22.19
N SER A 107 -11.63 -38.64 23.08
CA SER A 107 -11.25 -39.42 24.27
C SER A 107 -10.73 -40.82 23.93
N ARG A 108 -11.01 -41.30 22.70
CA ARG A 108 -10.48 -42.57 22.18
C ARG A 108 -9.02 -42.47 21.71
N LEU A 109 -8.49 -41.24 21.58
CA LEU A 109 -7.07 -41.04 21.26
C LEU A 109 -6.21 -41.53 22.43
N LYS A 110 -5.11 -42.21 22.11
CA LYS A 110 -4.14 -42.63 23.12
C LYS A 110 -3.47 -41.39 23.70
N HIS A 111 -3.51 -41.26 25.04
CA HIS A 111 -2.77 -40.21 25.72
C HIS A 111 -1.27 -40.38 25.43
N THR A 112 -0.65 -39.32 24.94
CA THR A 112 0.79 -39.26 24.68
C THR A 112 1.34 -38.05 25.42
N GLU A 113 2.16 -38.29 26.43
CA GLU A 113 2.84 -37.24 27.18
C GLU A 113 4.16 -36.92 26.46
N THR A 114 4.23 -35.75 25.83
CA THR A 114 5.46 -35.25 25.20
C THR A 114 6.32 -34.55 26.24
N GLN A 115 7.46 -35.16 26.58
CA GLN A 115 8.46 -34.58 27.48
C GLN A 115 9.55 -33.86 26.67
N GLU A 116 9.70 -32.54 26.89
CA GLU A 116 10.83 -31.77 26.37
C GLU A 116 12.10 -32.16 27.13
N LYS A 117 13.00 -32.89 26.47
CA LYS A 117 14.29 -33.26 27.04
C LYS A 117 15.27 -32.11 26.86
N ASN A 118 15.32 -31.21 27.83
CA ASN A 118 16.44 -30.29 28.03
C ASN A 118 17.26 -30.72 29.27
N PRO A 119 17.92 -31.90 29.24
CA PRO A 119 18.70 -32.36 30.38
C PRO A 119 19.86 -31.38 30.62
N LEU A 120 20.02 -30.98 31.88
CA LEU A 120 21.23 -30.26 32.30
C LEU A 120 22.46 -31.14 32.02
N PRO A 121 23.62 -30.53 31.69
CA PRO A 121 24.87 -31.26 31.58
C PRO A 121 25.13 -32.10 32.84
N ASP A 122 25.58 -33.35 32.66
CA ASP A 122 25.95 -34.21 33.76
C ASP A 122 27.28 -33.77 34.40
N LYS A 123 27.62 -34.37 35.55
CA LYS A 123 28.84 -34.02 36.28
C LYS A 123 30.10 -34.21 35.45
N ASP A 124 30.12 -35.27 34.64
CA ASP A 124 31.28 -35.64 33.81
C ASP A 124 31.48 -34.61 32.69
N ALA A 125 30.40 -34.18 32.02
CA ALA A 125 30.48 -33.11 31.01
C ALA A 125 30.96 -31.78 31.62
N ILE A 126 30.49 -31.44 32.83
CA ILE A 126 30.93 -30.23 33.55
C ILE A 126 32.41 -30.33 33.94
N GLU A 127 32.87 -31.49 34.39
CA GLU A 127 34.27 -31.70 34.78
C GLU A 127 35.20 -31.67 33.57
N ALA A 128 34.82 -32.33 32.47
CA ALA A 128 35.56 -32.29 31.21
C ALA A 128 35.68 -30.86 30.67
N GLU A 129 34.61 -30.06 30.72
CA GLU A 129 34.65 -28.66 30.29
C GLU A 129 35.52 -27.79 31.22
N LYS A 130 35.48 -28.03 32.53
CA LYS A 130 36.39 -27.37 33.48
C LYS A 130 37.85 -27.70 33.21
N GLU A 131 38.18 -28.95 32.91
CA GLU A 131 39.54 -29.35 32.55
C GLU A 131 39.99 -28.68 31.25
N LYS A 132 39.15 -28.70 30.21
CA LYS A 132 39.41 -28.02 28.94
C LYS A 132 39.69 -26.53 29.15
N ASN A 133 38.87 -25.85 29.95
CA ASN A 133 39.05 -24.44 30.26
C ASN A 133 40.33 -24.17 31.06
N LYS A 134 40.69 -25.03 32.02
CA LYS A 134 41.97 -24.91 32.74
C LYS A 134 43.17 -25.04 31.80
N PHE A 135 43.12 -26.00 30.86
CA PHE A 135 44.16 -26.20 29.87
C PHE A 135 44.32 -24.98 28.96
N LEU A 136 43.21 -24.49 28.39
CA LEU A 136 43.19 -23.28 27.55
C LEU A 136 43.76 -22.07 28.30
N ASN A 137 43.31 -21.83 29.53
CA ASN A 137 43.77 -20.72 30.35
C ASN A 137 45.27 -20.82 30.69
N GLY A 138 45.79 -22.04 30.85
CA GLY A 138 47.22 -22.29 31.07
C GLY A 138 48.08 -21.94 29.85
N ILE A 139 47.58 -22.15 28.64
CA ILE A 139 48.25 -21.73 27.40
C ILE A 139 48.14 -20.21 27.23
N GLU A 140 46.94 -19.66 27.41
CA GLU A 140 46.67 -18.23 27.19
C GLU A 140 47.51 -17.33 28.12
N ASN A 141 47.71 -17.75 29.37
CA ASN A 141 48.49 -17.02 30.36
C ASN A 141 49.92 -17.56 30.53
N PHE A 142 50.41 -18.38 29.58
CA PHE A 142 51.77 -18.90 29.65
C PHE A 142 52.78 -17.76 29.47
N ASP A 143 53.71 -17.64 30.42
CA ASP A 143 54.78 -16.65 30.39
C ASP A 143 56.02 -17.23 29.67
N PRO A 144 56.36 -16.77 28.45
CA PRO A 144 57.52 -17.28 27.71
C PRO A 144 58.85 -17.03 28.42
N ALA A 145 58.94 -16.05 29.33
CA ALA A 145 60.16 -15.78 30.08
C ALA A 145 60.51 -16.90 31.07
N LYS A 146 59.55 -17.78 31.40
CA LYS A 146 59.78 -18.99 32.22
C LYS A 146 60.42 -20.14 31.44
N LEU A 147 60.54 -20.03 30.11
CA LEU A 147 61.27 -21.02 29.33
C LEU A 147 62.77 -20.92 29.63
N LYS A 148 63.38 -22.07 29.91
CA LYS A 148 64.83 -22.13 30.11
C LYS A 148 65.54 -21.81 28.78
N HIS A 149 66.56 -20.97 28.84
CA HIS A 149 67.42 -20.73 27.70
C HIS A 149 68.05 -22.05 27.24
N THR A 150 67.98 -22.32 25.93
CA THR A 150 68.58 -23.50 25.31
C THR A 150 69.28 -23.06 24.03
N GLU A 151 70.55 -23.41 23.91
CA GLU A 151 71.32 -23.18 22.68
C GLU A 151 70.99 -24.29 21.69
N THR A 152 70.46 -23.93 20.53
CA THR A 152 70.15 -24.88 19.46
C THR A 152 71.31 -24.88 18.46
N CYS A 153 71.96 -26.02 18.28
CA CYS A 153 72.96 -26.19 17.22
C CYS A 153 72.28 -26.67 15.93
N GLU A 154 72.17 -25.77 14.95
CA GLU A 154 71.77 -26.12 13.59
C GLU A 154 72.80 -27.07 12.97
N LYS A 155 72.35 -28.22 12.44
CA LYS A 155 73.24 -29.28 11.96
C LYS A 155 73.93 -28.95 10.62
N ASN A 156 73.44 -27.96 9.89
CA ASN A 156 74.02 -27.46 8.64
C ASN A 156 73.96 -25.92 8.64
N PRO A 157 74.77 -25.23 9.48
CA PRO A 157 74.84 -23.79 9.40
C PRO A 157 75.35 -23.40 8.01
N LEU A 158 74.69 -22.42 7.39
CA LEU A 158 75.20 -21.85 6.15
C LEU A 158 76.64 -21.34 6.37
N PRO A 159 77.57 -21.55 5.42
CA PRO A 159 78.92 -21.04 5.55
C PRO A 159 78.91 -19.55 5.87
N THR A 160 79.66 -19.12 6.89
CA THR A 160 79.78 -17.70 7.22
C THR A 160 80.52 -16.96 6.10
N LYS A 161 80.27 -15.65 5.96
CA LYS A 161 80.89 -14.81 4.91
C LYS A 161 82.41 -14.95 4.89
N ASP A 162 83.04 -15.05 6.06
CA ASP A 162 84.48 -15.21 6.20
C ASP A 162 84.99 -16.52 5.58
N ILE A 163 84.26 -17.62 5.76
CA ILE A 163 84.59 -18.92 5.17
C ILE A 163 84.46 -18.85 3.64
N ILE A 164 83.41 -18.17 3.15
CA ILE A 164 83.17 -17.98 1.71
C ILE A 164 84.27 -17.10 1.07
N GLU A 165 84.74 -16.06 1.76
CA GLU A 165 85.79 -15.16 1.27
C GLU A 165 87.17 -15.83 1.27
N GLN A 166 87.47 -16.69 2.25
CA GLN A 166 88.68 -17.51 2.26
C GLN A 166 88.69 -18.52 1.10
N GLU A 167 87.55 -19.13 0.79
CA GLU A 167 87.46 -20.07 -0.34
C GLU A 167 87.53 -19.36 -1.70
N LYS A 168 87.08 -18.10 -1.79
CA LYS A 168 87.21 -17.28 -3.01
C LYS A 168 88.63 -16.79 -3.31
N THR A 169 89.52 -16.81 -2.32
CA THR A 169 90.90 -16.31 -2.46
C THR A 169 91.94 -17.44 -2.56
N ALA A 170 91.51 -18.70 -2.43
CA ALA A 170 92.29 -19.92 -2.71
C ALA A 170 92.13 -20.38 -4.17
#